data_AF-A0A816TT72-F1
#
_entry.id   AF-A0A816TT72-F1
#
_cell.length_a   1.000
_cell.length_b   1.000
_cell.length_c   1.000
_cell.angle_alpha   90.00
_cell.angle_beta   90.00
_cell.angle_gamma   90.00
#
_symmetry.space_group_name_H-M   'P 1'
#
loop_
_entity.id
_entity.type
_entity.pdbx_description
1 polymer ?
#
loop_
_entity_poly.entity_id
_entity_poly.type
_entity_poly.pdbx_seq_one_letter_code
_entity_poly.pdbx_strand_id
1 'polypeptide(L)'
;MSAAIIKQGIGRHGSIGSLYDIRTDRFEGGNLFNQELPAGLVSTTDCASSDYFVDENLSQKDTFNKLNVEASMKLSLMAGLIKVEGSAKYLNQTKTKSRIVRVTFMFNVRTKQQHLQVSRAELYKYFSPDALENANATHCVVGITWGAHIGATFEETLATSEAVEELQGQLAASLKKVAINISGQAKLEDVDRTNSKFHSLKISFSGDVLIEDVPNTVEDVFTIFKKVPSMLKQLNGGKGQQLEFELYPLKRMAEIFKHELRIERMIKEVTNLIINRIENIFEQIIQGKRMMNDFLAKIEPWQGWISPDWIEVICDKQAALVGEELRTQCQLATLLEQIRCGQADEKEMVQLLDNFNDQNPCSLMSVKRFLKENAWIDAKITSLSQFDRRPAQEKNQPKEPNPDMLLKHLTSINDFILNYYDNDVYLLHISTDWEERNRANWYKQLRCFYNLQKAAESIAEAKKTIFRVIDHDLYTDLDAKPNMCVIYHARRGIKSKDDYHSSLSKCAFVSCQATRGIINRLQIKLPTCF
;
A
#
# COMPACT_ATOMS: atom_id res chain seq x y z
N MET A 1 13.89 29.95 19.95
CA MET A 1 13.30 29.16 21.06
C MET A 1 14.12 29.35 22.33
N SER A 2 13.48 29.60 23.47
CA SER A 2 14.13 29.83 24.77
C SER A 2 13.99 28.66 25.76
N ALA A 3 13.26 27.61 25.39
CA ALA A 3 12.96 26.45 26.23
C ALA A 3 13.57 25.18 25.62
N ALA A 4 13.67 24.13 26.44
CA ALA A 4 13.97 22.80 25.95
C ALA A 4 12.85 22.32 25.01
N ILE A 5 13.21 21.51 24.02
CA ILE A 5 12.29 20.87 23.09
C ILE A 5 12.41 19.35 23.18
N ILE A 6 11.35 18.63 22.89
CA ILE A 6 11.32 17.16 22.96
C ILE A 6 11.28 16.60 21.55
N LYS A 7 12.22 15.72 21.22
CA LYS A 7 12.28 15.01 19.94
C LYS A 7 12.21 13.52 20.15
N GLN A 8 11.41 12.80 19.36
CA GLN A 8 11.35 11.34 19.42
C GLN A 8 12.67 10.72 18.96
N GLY A 9 13.08 9.59 19.56
CA GLY A 9 14.31 8.88 19.24
C GLY A 9 14.26 8.25 17.86
N ILE A 10 13.18 7.52 17.55
CA ILE A 10 12.91 6.88 16.24
C ILE A 10 14.15 6.15 15.70
N GLY A 11 14.69 5.23 16.51
CA GLY A 11 15.88 4.44 16.16
C GLY A 11 17.20 5.22 16.17
N ARG A 12 17.21 6.51 16.52
CA ARG A 12 18.44 7.31 16.69
C ARG A 12 18.95 7.19 18.12
N HIS A 13 20.27 7.28 18.25
CA HIS A 13 20.96 7.11 19.53
C HIS A 13 21.78 8.36 19.90
N GLY A 14 21.78 8.70 21.18
CA GLY A 14 22.55 9.83 21.71
C GLY A 14 22.76 9.71 23.23
N SER A 15 23.78 10.36 23.76
CA SER A 15 24.02 10.46 25.21
C SER A 15 23.76 11.89 25.71
N ILE A 16 23.66 12.07 27.03
CA ILE A 16 23.63 13.40 27.63
C ILE A 16 24.83 14.22 27.13
N GLY A 17 24.58 15.44 26.68
CA GLY A 17 25.53 16.35 26.06
C GLY A 17 25.73 16.16 24.55
N SER A 18 25.19 15.10 23.94
CA SER A 18 25.33 14.87 22.48
C SER A 18 24.78 16.06 21.69
N LEU A 19 25.52 16.46 20.66
CA LEU A 19 25.17 17.61 19.83
C LEU A 19 24.13 17.25 18.76
N TYR A 20 23.15 18.12 18.57
CA TYR A 20 22.03 17.91 17.66
C TYR A 20 21.75 19.15 16.82
N ASP A 21 21.43 18.96 15.55
CA ASP A 21 20.90 19.99 14.68
C ASP A 21 19.40 19.83 14.46
N ILE A 22 18.61 20.76 15.01
CA ILE A 22 17.15 20.82 14.78
C ILE A 22 16.79 21.17 13.33
N ARG A 23 17.70 21.76 12.56
CA ARG A 23 17.42 22.22 11.19
C ARG A 23 17.28 21.03 10.25
N THR A 24 18.13 20.03 10.44
CA THR A 24 18.17 18.77 9.67
C THR A 24 17.61 17.57 10.44
N ASP A 25 17.30 17.73 11.73
CA ASP A 25 16.92 16.67 12.67
C ASP A 25 17.96 15.52 12.78
N ARG A 26 19.23 15.89 13.00
CA ARG A 26 20.36 14.95 13.05
C ARG A 26 21.27 15.17 14.26
N PHE A 27 21.91 14.11 14.70
CA PHE A 27 23.05 14.21 15.62
C PHE A 27 24.31 14.57 14.83
N GLU A 28 25.04 15.59 15.28
CA GLU A 28 26.20 16.14 14.55
C GLU A 28 27.55 15.56 15.01
N GLY A 29 27.49 14.54 15.88
CA GLY A 29 28.67 14.01 16.55
C GLY A 29 29.25 14.99 17.58
N GLY A 30 30.16 14.48 18.41
CA GLY A 30 30.70 15.24 19.54
C GLY A 30 29.73 15.36 20.71
N ASN A 31 30.23 15.94 21.80
CA ASN A 31 29.51 16.08 23.04
C ASN A 31 29.91 17.40 23.71
N LEU A 32 28.95 18.03 24.39
CA LEU A 32 29.16 19.23 25.21
C LEU A 32 30.16 19.00 26.34
N PHE A 33 30.34 17.75 26.76
CA PHE A 33 31.24 17.36 27.84
C PHE A 33 32.41 16.55 27.32
N ASN A 34 33.62 16.83 27.85
CA ASN A 34 34.86 16.16 27.45
C ASN A 34 35.10 14.82 28.14
N GLN A 35 34.30 14.47 29.15
CA GLN A 35 34.40 13.23 29.92
C GLN A 35 33.03 12.85 30.49
N GLU A 36 32.90 11.62 31.00
CA GLU A 36 31.66 11.16 31.61
C GLU A 36 31.28 11.99 32.84
N LEU A 37 30.00 12.34 32.94
CA LEU A 37 29.48 13.10 34.05
C LEU A 37 29.22 12.20 35.27
N PRO A 38 29.60 12.63 36.49
CA PRO A 38 29.29 11.89 37.71
C PRO A 38 27.78 11.82 37.97
N ALA A 39 27.34 10.78 38.69
CA ALA A 39 25.92 10.49 38.98
C ALA A 39 25.16 11.64 39.67
N GLY A 40 25.84 12.56 40.35
CA GLY A 40 25.23 13.74 40.96
C GLY A 40 24.80 14.82 39.96
N LEU A 41 25.36 14.83 38.74
CA LEU A 41 25.05 15.83 37.71
C LEU A 41 23.96 15.35 36.73
N VAL A 42 23.77 14.03 36.61
CA VAL A 42 22.72 13.44 35.79
C VAL A 42 21.78 12.65 36.70
N SER A 43 20.62 13.22 36.99
CA SER A 43 19.57 12.52 37.73
C SER A 43 18.93 11.46 36.84
N THR A 44 18.81 10.24 37.36
CA THR A 44 18.01 9.18 36.73
C THR A 44 16.84 8.84 37.65
N THR A 45 15.62 9.01 37.17
CA THR A 45 14.39 8.75 37.92
C THR A 45 13.58 7.64 37.27
N ASP A 46 12.84 6.88 38.08
CA ASP A 46 11.82 5.96 37.59
C ASP A 46 10.62 6.75 37.05
N CYS A 47 10.22 6.45 35.81
CA CYS A 47 9.05 7.05 35.15
C CYS A 47 8.19 5.96 34.50
N ALA A 48 8.11 4.80 35.16
CA ALA A 48 7.42 3.63 34.63
C ALA A 48 5.97 3.96 34.28
N SER A 49 5.65 3.91 32.98
CA SER A 49 4.30 4.09 32.47
C SER A 49 4.13 3.22 31.25
N SER A 50 2.89 2.81 30.96
CA SER A 50 2.61 2.06 29.75
C SER A 50 1.27 2.44 29.17
N ASP A 51 1.19 2.49 27.85
CA ASP A 51 -0.02 2.79 27.10
C ASP A 51 -0.14 1.86 25.89
N TYR A 52 -1.40 1.69 25.47
CA TYR A 52 -1.76 0.84 24.34
C TYR A 52 -2.66 1.64 23.42
N PHE A 53 -2.43 1.52 22.12
CA PHE A 53 -3.35 2.09 21.13
C PHE A 53 -3.41 1.25 19.87
N VAL A 54 -4.45 1.47 19.08
CA VAL A 54 -4.68 0.76 17.81
C VAL A 54 -4.54 1.74 16.66
N ASP A 55 -3.74 1.36 15.68
CA ASP A 55 -3.63 2.05 14.40
C ASP A 55 -4.17 1.23 13.24
N GLU A 56 -5.04 1.83 12.45
CA GLU A 56 -5.66 1.19 11.28
C GLU A 56 -4.86 1.48 10.00
N ASN A 57 -3.73 2.19 10.14
CA ASN A 57 -2.78 2.49 9.07
C ASN A 57 -3.44 3.17 7.84
N LEU A 58 -4.50 3.95 8.08
CA LEU A 58 -5.26 4.63 7.04
C LEU A 58 -4.59 5.93 6.57
N SER A 59 -3.90 6.62 7.47
CA SER A 59 -3.23 7.90 7.25
C SER A 59 -1.92 7.94 8.00
N GLN A 60 -0.86 8.44 7.36
CA GLN A 60 0.44 8.62 8.01
C GLN A 60 0.38 9.75 9.05
N LYS A 61 -0.38 10.81 8.75
CA LYS A 61 -0.65 11.90 9.70
C LYS A 61 -1.25 11.36 11.00
N ASP A 62 -2.25 10.49 10.91
CA ASP A 62 -2.91 9.92 12.10
C ASP A 62 -1.95 9.02 12.89
N THR A 63 -1.13 8.21 12.22
CA THR A 63 -0.06 7.43 12.86
C THR A 63 0.87 8.33 13.65
N PHE A 64 1.39 9.40 13.02
CA PHE A 64 2.29 10.35 13.69
C PHE A 64 1.64 11.06 14.88
N ASN A 65 0.36 11.42 14.78
CA ASN A 65 -0.40 12.01 15.88
C ASN A 65 -0.52 11.07 17.08
N LYS A 66 -0.88 9.79 16.85
CA LYS A 66 -1.01 8.79 17.93
C LYS A 66 0.32 8.53 18.66
N LEU A 67 1.43 8.73 17.96
CA LEU A 67 2.79 8.60 18.50
C LEU A 67 3.36 9.90 19.05
N ASN A 68 2.53 10.94 19.16
CA ASN A 68 2.90 12.26 19.65
C ASN A 68 4.11 12.87 18.94
N VAL A 69 4.32 12.54 17.66
CA VAL A 69 5.41 13.10 16.85
C VAL A 69 5.13 14.59 16.64
N GLU A 70 6.05 15.43 17.07
CA GLU A 70 5.89 16.88 16.97
C GLU A 70 5.91 17.37 15.51
N ALA A 71 5.22 18.48 15.27
CA ALA A 71 4.94 18.97 13.91
C ALA A 71 6.21 19.21 13.06
N SER A 72 7.27 19.77 13.66
CA SER A 72 8.52 20.00 12.93
C SER A 72 9.21 18.69 12.54
N MET A 73 9.14 17.67 13.41
CA MET A 73 9.72 16.37 13.15
C MET A 73 8.91 15.55 12.13
N LYS A 74 7.58 15.71 12.09
CA LYS A 74 6.76 15.13 11.01
C LYS A 74 7.21 15.58 9.63
N LEU A 75 7.51 16.87 9.47
CA LEU A 75 8.05 17.40 8.21
C LEU A 75 9.35 16.71 7.85
N SER A 76 10.25 16.54 8.81
CA SER A 76 11.54 15.88 8.59
C SER A 76 11.38 14.40 8.23
N LEU A 77 10.39 13.70 8.79
CA LEU A 77 10.04 12.33 8.39
C LEU A 77 9.46 12.28 6.97
N MET A 78 8.49 13.15 6.66
CA MET A 78 7.84 13.19 5.34
C MET A 78 8.80 13.59 4.22
N ALA A 79 9.66 14.58 4.47
CA ALA A 79 10.70 15.01 3.53
C ALA A 79 11.88 14.02 3.44
N GLY A 80 11.92 12.97 4.27
CA GLY A 80 13.01 11.99 4.26
C GLY A 80 14.33 12.48 4.87
N LEU A 81 14.32 13.57 5.65
CA LEU A 81 15.47 14.00 6.46
C LEU A 81 15.82 12.98 7.55
N ILE A 82 14.78 12.33 8.10
CA ILE A 82 14.88 11.25 9.09
C ILE A 82 14.51 9.94 8.41
N LYS A 83 15.45 9.00 8.40
CA LYS A 83 15.24 7.68 7.81
C LYS A 83 14.53 6.77 8.80
N VAL A 84 13.35 6.28 8.42
CA VAL A 84 12.59 5.32 9.22
C VAL A 84 13.05 3.91 8.89
N GLU A 85 13.94 3.35 9.72
CA GLU A 85 14.45 1.98 9.55
C GLU A 85 14.39 1.16 10.85
N GLY A 86 14.70 -0.13 10.75
CA GLY A 86 14.84 -1.01 11.90
C GLY A 86 13.57 -1.08 12.75
N SER A 87 13.69 -0.68 14.01
CA SER A 87 12.63 -0.72 15.02
C SER A 87 11.48 0.25 14.74
N ALA A 88 11.75 1.36 14.04
CA ALA A 88 10.79 2.41 13.76
C ALA A 88 9.86 2.10 12.56
N LYS A 89 9.97 0.92 11.95
CA LYS A 89 9.19 0.52 10.76
C LYS A 89 7.68 0.70 10.91
N TYR A 90 7.15 0.70 12.13
CA TYR A 90 5.73 0.98 12.41
C TYR A 90 5.27 2.34 11.87
N LEU A 91 6.16 3.32 11.70
CA LEU A 91 5.86 4.64 11.14
C LEU A 91 5.61 4.65 9.62
N ASN A 92 5.99 3.57 8.92
CA ASN A 92 5.86 3.45 7.46
C ASN A 92 4.97 2.26 7.08
N GLN A 93 3.84 2.11 7.77
CA GLN A 93 2.89 1.02 7.57
C GLN A 93 1.60 1.43 6.88
N THR A 94 1.44 2.70 6.51
CA THR A 94 0.25 3.23 5.85
C THR A 94 -0.10 2.39 4.61
N LYS A 95 -1.38 2.02 4.49
CA LYS A 95 -1.86 1.14 3.43
C LYS A 95 -1.62 1.79 2.06
N THR A 96 -1.11 1.01 1.12
CA THR A 96 -0.95 1.40 -0.30
C THR A 96 -1.75 0.52 -1.25
N LYS A 97 -2.61 -0.37 -0.73
CA LYS A 97 -3.53 -1.23 -1.49
C LYS A 97 -4.89 -1.21 -0.80
N SER A 98 -6.00 -1.26 -1.55
CA SER A 98 -7.35 -1.30 -0.94
C SER A 98 -7.72 -2.69 -0.41
N ARG A 99 -7.18 -3.74 -1.04
CA ARG A 99 -7.48 -5.16 -0.73
C ARG A 99 -6.72 -5.75 0.46
N ILE A 100 -5.99 -4.92 1.20
CA ILE A 100 -5.22 -5.36 2.37
C ILE A 100 -5.93 -4.95 3.65
N VAL A 101 -6.15 -5.87 4.58
CA VAL A 101 -6.41 -5.57 5.98
C VAL A 101 -5.06 -5.30 6.63
N ARG A 102 -4.92 -4.17 7.34
CA ARG A 102 -3.73 -3.88 8.12
C ARG A 102 -4.08 -3.10 9.38
N VAL A 103 -3.87 -3.71 10.54
CA VAL A 103 -4.07 -3.07 11.85
C VAL A 103 -2.83 -3.29 12.68
N THR A 104 -2.31 -2.23 13.28
CA THR A 104 -1.15 -2.27 14.17
C THR A 104 -1.60 -2.01 15.59
N PHE A 105 -1.37 -2.97 16.47
CA PHE A 105 -1.59 -2.82 17.90
C PHE A 105 -0.29 -2.42 18.58
N MET A 106 -0.27 -1.22 19.14
CA MET A 106 0.93 -0.59 19.68
C MET A 106 0.93 -0.71 21.20
N PHE A 107 2.08 -1.11 21.74
CA PHE A 107 2.43 -1.06 23.15
C PHE A 107 3.61 -0.12 23.34
N ASN A 108 3.38 0.91 24.14
CA ASN A 108 4.37 1.88 24.53
C ASN A 108 4.66 1.70 26.01
N VAL A 109 5.93 1.69 26.36
CA VAL A 109 6.35 1.59 27.75
C VAL A 109 7.50 2.55 27.98
N ARG A 110 7.38 3.39 29.02
CA ARG A 110 8.47 4.20 29.57
C ARG A 110 8.97 3.54 30.85
N THR A 111 10.24 3.72 31.16
CA THR A 111 10.92 3.04 32.28
C THR A 111 11.64 4.05 33.17
N LYS A 112 12.57 4.80 32.58
CA LYS A 112 13.48 5.71 33.28
C LYS A 112 13.58 7.03 32.52
N GLN A 113 13.75 8.11 33.25
CA GLN A 113 14.09 9.41 32.68
C GLN A 113 15.46 9.83 33.21
N GLN A 114 16.35 10.22 32.30
CA GLN A 114 17.62 10.85 32.64
C GLN A 114 17.52 12.35 32.35
N HIS A 115 18.03 13.18 33.26
CA HIS A 115 18.04 14.62 33.08
C HIS A 115 19.30 15.23 33.69
N LEU A 116 19.90 16.17 32.96
CA LEU A 116 21.09 16.91 33.32
C LEU A 116 20.73 18.10 34.21
N GLN A 117 21.41 18.23 35.33
CA GLN A 117 21.25 19.36 36.25
C GLN A 117 22.06 20.56 35.77
N VAL A 118 21.57 21.25 34.72
CA VAL A 118 22.29 22.32 34.00
C VAL A 118 22.72 23.51 34.87
N SER A 119 22.08 23.74 36.02
CA SER A 119 22.35 24.86 36.92
C SER A 119 23.47 24.60 37.95
N ARG A 120 24.03 23.39 38.00
CA ARG A 120 25.10 23.06 38.96
C ARG A 120 26.45 23.59 38.49
N ALA A 121 27.08 24.43 39.31
CA ALA A 121 28.38 25.04 39.01
C ALA A 121 29.49 24.01 38.73
N GLU A 122 29.40 22.82 39.32
CA GLU A 122 30.32 21.70 39.12
C GLU A 122 30.40 21.23 37.66
N LEU A 123 29.34 21.45 36.88
CA LEU A 123 29.25 21.06 35.47
C LEU A 123 30.30 21.77 34.61
N TYR A 124 30.72 22.98 35.01
CA TYR A 124 31.74 23.77 34.30
C TYR A 124 33.07 23.01 34.14
N LYS A 125 33.41 22.12 35.09
CA LYS A 125 34.65 21.33 35.05
C LYS A 125 34.70 20.33 33.88
N TYR A 126 33.54 19.96 33.36
CA TYR A 126 33.37 18.94 32.33
C TYR A 126 33.07 19.54 30.96
N PHE A 127 32.76 20.84 30.92
CA PHE A 127 32.37 21.54 29.72
C PHE A 127 33.51 21.60 28.70
N SER A 128 33.21 21.28 27.45
CA SER A 128 34.12 21.38 26.31
C SER A 128 33.74 22.61 25.47
N PRO A 129 34.56 23.69 25.47
CA PRO A 129 34.32 24.86 24.62
C PRO A 129 34.23 24.53 23.13
N ASP A 130 35.03 23.57 22.66
CA ASP A 130 35.09 23.15 21.25
C ASP A 130 33.73 22.66 20.73
N ALA A 131 32.88 22.12 21.62
CA ALA A 131 31.53 21.69 21.26
C ALA A 131 30.63 22.87 20.81
N LEU A 132 30.91 24.08 21.30
CA LEU A 132 30.23 25.32 20.87
C LEU A 132 30.81 25.90 19.57
N GLU A 133 31.90 25.35 19.06
CA GLU A 133 32.49 25.72 17.76
C GLU A 133 31.96 24.84 16.61
N ASN A 134 31.13 23.84 16.90
CA ASN A 134 30.40 23.09 15.86
C ASN A 134 29.30 23.98 15.25
N ALA A 135 29.48 24.37 13.99
CA ALA A 135 28.55 25.22 13.23
C ALA A 135 27.25 24.51 12.82
N ASN A 136 27.27 23.18 12.77
CA ASN A 136 26.11 22.39 12.42
C ASN A 136 25.23 22.12 13.64
N ALA A 137 25.80 22.00 14.84
CA ALA A 137 25.02 21.77 16.04
C ALA A 137 24.24 23.01 16.48
N THR A 138 22.97 22.85 16.85
CA THR A 138 22.12 23.91 17.40
C THR A 138 21.70 23.68 18.85
N HIS A 139 21.59 22.42 19.25
CA HIS A 139 21.16 21.98 20.57
C HIS A 139 22.09 20.90 21.11
N CYS A 140 21.98 20.62 22.41
CA CYS A 140 22.55 19.44 23.04
C CYS A 140 21.48 18.65 23.79
N VAL A 141 21.67 17.35 23.94
CA VAL A 141 20.79 16.50 24.76
C VAL A 141 21.00 16.82 26.24
N VAL A 142 19.96 17.25 26.92
CA VAL A 142 19.96 17.44 28.38
C VAL A 142 19.08 16.43 29.11
N GLY A 143 18.21 15.73 28.40
CA GLY A 143 17.40 14.67 28.97
C GLY A 143 17.11 13.56 27.98
N ILE A 144 16.87 12.36 28.50
CA ILE A 144 16.53 11.17 27.72
C ILE A 144 15.42 10.43 28.44
N THR A 145 14.30 10.21 27.75
CA THR A 145 13.24 9.30 28.20
C THR A 145 13.52 7.92 27.60
N TRP A 146 13.57 6.92 28.46
CA TRP A 146 13.86 5.54 28.09
C TRP A 146 12.62 4.65 28.15
N GLY A 147 12.62 3.58 27.36
CA GLY A 147 11.47 2.69 27.23
C GLY A 147 11.53 1.81 25.98
N ALA A 148 10.38 1.51 25.39
CA ALA A 148 10.28 0.92 24.04
C ALA A 148 8.91 1.22 23.41
N HIS A 149 8.92 1.34 22.08
CA HIS A 149 7.73 1.24 21.25
C HIS A 149 7.72 -0.13 20.56
N ILE A 150 6.59 -0.82 20.64
CA ILE A 150 6.42 -2.14 20.02
C ILE A 150 5.06 -2.19 19.33
N GLY A 151 5.06 -2.43 18.02
CA GLY A 151 3.88 -2.63 17.21
C GLY A 151 3.75 -4.08 16.75
N ALA A 152 2.60 -4.69 17.03
CA ALA A 152 2.17 -5.93 16.42
C ALA A 152 1.23 -5.61 15.24
N THR A 153 1.71 -5.86 14.02
CA THR A 153 0.96 -5.61 12.78
C THR A 153 0.29 -6.88 12.30
N PHE A 154 -1.04 -6.85 12.23
CA PHE A 154 -1.90 -7.88 11.68
C PHE A 154 -2.20 -7.54 10.22
N GLU A 155 -1.98 -8.49 9.32
CA GLU A 155 -2.10 -8.27 7.89
C GLU A 155 -2.69 -9.47 7.15
N GLU A 156 -3.61 -9.20 6.23
CA GLU A 156 -4.16 -10.18 5.29
C GLU A 156 -4.60 -9.50 4.00
N THR A 157 -4.47 -10.18 2.86
CA THR A 157 -5.03 -9.70 1.58
C THR A 157 -6.33 -10.44 1.30
N LEU A 158 -7.40 -9.68 1.06
CA LEU A 158 -8.74 -10.21 0.79
C LEU A 158 -9.17 -9.95 -0.65
N ALA A 159 -10.21 -10.65 -1.07
CA ALA A 159 -10.75 -10.55 -2.42
C ALA A 159 -11.38 -9.17 -2.74
N THR A 160 -12.06 -8.57 -1.77
CA THR A 160 -12.86 -7.35 -1.98
C THR A 160 -12.58 -6.27 -0.92
N SER A 161 -12.79 -5.01 -1.30
CA SER A 161 -12.66 -3.85 -0.39
C SER A 161 -13.66 -3.89 0.76
N GLU A 162 -14.87 -4.38 0.53
CA GLU A 162 -15.92 -4.45 1.55
C GLU A 162 -15.56 -5.46 2.64
N ALA A 163 -14.98 -6.61 2.24
CA ALA A 163 -14.48 -7.60 3.18
C ALA A 163 -13.30 -7.05 4.01
N VAL A 164 -12.45 -6.22 3.39
CA VAL A 164 -11.38 -5.51 4.10
C VAL A 164 -11.94 -4.56 5.15
N GLU A 165 -12.90 -3.71 4.78
CA GLU A 165 -13.51 -2.76 5.71
C GLU A 165 -14.19 -3.49 6.90
N GLU A 166 -14.93 -4.56 6.63
CA GLU A 166 -15.57 -5.37 7.66
C GLU A 166 -14.55 -6.00 8.61
N LEU A 167 -13.57 -6.74 8.07
CA LEU A 167 -12.58 -7.46 8.89
C LEU A 167 -11.69 -6.49 9.66
N GLN A 168 -11.26 -5.40 9.03
CA GLN A 168 -10.45 -4.37 9.66
C GLN A 168 -11.20 -3.68 10.81
N GLY A 169 -12.46 -3.31 10.60
CA GLY A 169 -13.30 -2.69 11.63
C GLY A 169 -13.52 -3.62 12.83
N GLN A 170 -13.80 -4.90 12.58
CA GLN A 170 -13.94 -5.92 13.62
C GLN A 170 -12.62 -6.08 14.40
N LEU A 171 -11.50 -6.24 13.71
CA LEU A 171 -10.18 -6.42 14.32
C LEU A 171 -9.79 -5.20 15.17
N ALA A 172 -9.94 -3.99 14.63
CA ALA A 172 -9.62 -2.76 15.34
C ALA A 172 -10.49 -2.59 16.59
N ALA A 173 -11.79 -2.90 16.52
CA ALA A 173 -12.69 -2.86 17.67
C ALA A 173 -12.29 -3.89 18.74
N SER A 174 -11.98 -5.12 18.34
CA SER A 174 -11.53 -6.18 19.27
C SER A 174 -10.23 -5.77 19.97
N LEU A 175 -9.22 -5.29 19.24
CA LEU A 175 -7.95 -4.84 19.83
C LEU A 175 -8.13 -3.64 20.76
N LYS A 176 -8.99 -2.67 20.41
CA LYS A 176 -9.32 -1.51 21.28
C LYS A 176 -9.96 -1.98 22.59
N LYS A 177 -10.88 -2.96 22.56
CA LYS A 177 -11.44 -3.56 23.78
C LYS A 177 -10.36 -4.19 24.65
N VAL A 178 -9.40 -4.90 24.06
CA VAL A 178 -8.33 -5.51 24.86
C VAL A 178 -7.43 -4.46 25.51
N ALA A 179 -7.08 -3.40 24.77
CA ALA A 179 -6.27 -2.29 25.27
C ALA A 179 -6.90 -1.67 26.53
N ILE A 180 -8.22 -1.50 26.54
CA ILE A 180 -8.99 -1.00 27.69
C ILE A 180 -8.93 -2.00 28.86
N ASN A 181 -9.20 -3.28 28.60
CA ASN A 181 -9.22 -4.31 29.66
C ASN A 181 -7.87 -4.43 30.38
N ILE A 182 -6.77 -4.38 29.62
CA ILE A 182 -5.41 -4.44 30.18
C ILE A 182 -5.11 -3.19 31.00
N SER A 183 -5.48 -2.01 30.49
CA SER A 183 -5.24 -0.74 31.19
C SER A 183 -6.06 -0.64 32.49
N GLY A 184 -7.24 -1.26 32.54
CA GLY A 184 -8.12 -1.30 33.71
C GLY A 184 -7.88 -2.43 34.71
N GLN A 185 -6.84 -3.25 34.54
CA GLN A 185 -6.57 -4.47 35.33
C GLN A 185 -7.74 -5.48 35.38
N ALA A 186 -8.70 -5.38 34.46
CA ALA A 186 -9.79 -6.33 34.34
C ALA A 186 -9.24 -7.66 33.82
N LYS A 187 -9.76 -8.79 34.33
CA LYS A 187 -9.40 -10.09 33.76
C LYS A 187 -9.78 -10.10 32.27
N LEU A 188 -8.90 -10.65 31.46
CA LEU A 188 -9.03 -10.83 30.01
C LEU A 188 -10.10 -11.89 29.64
N GLU A 189 -11.18 -11.97 30.43
CA GLU A 189 -12.17 -13.06 30.39
C GLU A 189 -13.15 -12.95 29.20
N ASP A 190 -13.20 -11.82 28.48
CA ASP A 190 -14.16 -11.60 27.37
C ASP A 190 -13.55 -10.94 26.10
N VAL A 191 -12.28 -11.16 25.80
CA VAL A 191 -11.79 -10.84 24.44
C VAL A 191 -12.16 -12.01 23.54
N ASP A 192 -13.10 -11.79 22.61
CA ASP A 192 -13.62 -12.73 21.60
C ASP A 192 -12.62 -13.84 21.20
N ARG A 193 -12.53 -14.89 22.03
CA ARG A 193 -11.65 -16.08 21.84
C ARG A 193 -12.03 -16.90 20.61
N THR A 194 -12.96 -16.42 19.79
CA THR A 194 -13.74 -17.20 18.83
C THR A 194 -14.07 -16.46 17.54
N ASN A 195 -13.45 -15.30 17.24
CA ASN A 195 -13.53 -14.82 15.85
C ASN A 195 -12.53 -15.60 14.99
N SER A 196 -12.96 -16.75 14.49
CA SER A 196 -12.19 -17.63 13.60
C SER A 196 -11.59 -16.87 12.41
N LYS A 197 -12.20 -15.74 12.02
CA LYS A 197 -11.73 -14.82 10.97
C LYS A 197 -10.36 -14.19 11.26
N PHE A 198 -9.86 -14.18 12.49
CA PHE A 198 -8.54 -13.64 12.81
C PHE A 198 -7.39 -14.65 12.65
N HIS A 199 -7.69 -15.94 12.47
CA HIS A 199 -6.66 -16.98 12.42
C HIS A 199 -5.86 -16.98 11.11
N SER A 200 -6.37 -16.34 10.06
CA SER A 200 -5.70 -16.16 8.77
C SER A 200 -4.76 -14.95 8.73
N LEU A 201 -4.82 -14.07 9.73
CA LEU A 201 -4.01 -12.86 9.78
C LEU A 201 -2.55 -13.21 10.02
N LYS A 202 -1.68 -12.75 9.12
CA LYS A 202 -0.24 -12.77 9.37
C LYS A 202 0.08 -11.72 10.44
N ILE A 203 0.81 -12.12 11.47
CA ILE A 203 1.24 -11.23 12.54
C ILE A 203 2.74 -10.98 12.41
N SER A 204 3.16 -9.72 12.52
CA SER A 204 4.57 -9.33 12.53
C SER A 204 4.84 -8.28 13.59
N PHE A 205 6.02 -8.34 14.21
CA PHE A 205 6.45 -7.33 15.17
C PHE A 205 7.41 -6.33 14.55
N SER A 206 7.26 -5.09 14.97
CA SER A 206 8.22 -4.01 14.75
C SER A 206 8.40 -3.28 16.08
N GLY A 207 9.61 -2.88 16.41
CA GLY A 207 9.85 -2.17 17.67
C GLY A 207 11.28 -2.30 18.16
N ASP A 208 11.56 -1.62 19.26
CA ASP A 208 12.92 -1.42 19.77
C ASP A 208 13.46 -2.64 20.56
N VAL A 209 12.67 -3.71 20.65
CA VAL A 209 12.98 -4.95 21.36
C VAL A 209 12.95 -6.10 20.36
N LEU A 210 13.98 -6.95 20.40
CA LEU A 210 14.00 -8.19 19.63
C LEU A 210 12.99 -9.17 20.23
N ILE A 211 11.99 -9.53 19.43
CA ILE A 211 10.97 -10.53 19.78
C ILE A 211 11.26 -11.76 18.92
N GLU A 212 11.74 -12.83 19.55
CA GLU A 212 12.05 -14.10 18.89
C GLU A 212 10.81 -15.00 18.75
N ASP A 213 9.83 -14.83 19.63
CA ASP A 213 8.56 -15.55 19.59
C ASP A 213 7.81 -15.19 18.30
N VAL A 214 7.41 -16.20 17.50
CA VAL A 214 6.56 -15.99 16.32
C VAL A 214 5.09 -16.06 16.75
N PRO A 215 4.36 -14.92 16.81
CA PRO A 215 2.96 -14.93 17.21
C PRO A 215 2.09 -15.53 16.10
N ASN A 216 1.11 -16.36 16.48
CA ASN A 216 0.09 -16.87 15.56
C ASN A 216 -1.30 -16.33 15.91
N THR A 217 -1.50 -15.89 17.16
CA THR A 217 -2.79 -15.36 17.61
C THR A 217 -2.66 -13.99 18.26
N VAL A 218 -3.83 -13.36 18.44
CA VAL A 218 -3.97 -12.12 19.20
C VAL A 218 -3.51 -12.34 20.66
N GLU A 219 -3.78 -13.50 21.25
CA GLU A 219 -3.35 -13.86 22.61
C GLU A 219 -1.83 -14.01 22.73
N ASP A 220 -1.16 -14.53 21.70
CA ASP A 220 0.31 -14.59 21.66
C ASP A 220 0.91 -13.19 21.75
N VAL A 221 0.35 -12.24 20.99
CA VAL A 221 0.77 -10.84 21.01
C VAL A 221 0.67 -10.26 22.43
N PHE A 222 -0.43 -10.52 23.13
CA PHE A 222 -0.59 -10.06 24.51
C PHE A 222 0.38 -10.71 25.49
N THR A 223 0.64 -12.00 25.31
CA THR A 223 1.60 -12.74 26.13
C THR A 223 3.01 -12.17 25.95
N ILE A 224 3.38 -11.82 24.72
CA ILE A 224 4.64 -11.15 24.41
C ILE A 224 4.68 -9.75 25.04
N PHE A 225 3.64 -8.93 24.88
CA PHE A 225 3.57 -7.60 25.51
C PHE A 225 3.74 -7.64 27.02
N LYS A 226 3.20 -8.66 27.71
CA LYS A 226 3.41 -8.84 29.16
C LYS A 226 4.86 -9.16 29.53
N LYS A 227 5.63 -9.78 28.63
CA LYS A 227 7.07 -10.07 28.83
C LYS A 227 7.95 -8.85 28.55
N VAL A 228 7.49 -7.89 27.75
CA VAL A 228 8.32 -6.73 27.34
C VAL A 228 8.96 -5.99 28.52
N PRO A 229 8.26 -5.65 29.61
CA PRO A 229 8.91 -4.98 30.75
C PRO A 229 10.07 -5.78 31.36
N SER A 230 10.02 -7.12 31.38
CA SER A 230 11.14 -7.93 31.86
C SER A 230 12.28 -8.01 30.84
N MET A 231 11.97 -7.99 29.54
CA MET A 231 12.97 -7.89 28.47
C MET A 231 13.74 -6.56 28.56
N LEU A 232 13.05 -5.44 28.80
CA LEU A 232 13.68 -4.13 28.96
C LEU A 232 14.64 -4.05 30.15
N LYS A 233 14.41 -4.84 31.22
CA LYS A 233 15.34 -4.92 32.36
C LYS A 233 16.74 -5.39 31.95
N GLN A 234 16.85 -6.12 30.84
CA GLN A 234 18.12 -6.64 30.32
C GLN A 234 18.83 -5.63 29.40
N LEU A 235 18.17 -4.55 28.99
CA LEU A 235 18.69 -3.56 28.05
C LEU A 235 19.14 -2.27 28.76
N ASN A 236 20.33 -1.77 28.42
CA ASN A 236 20.89 -0.51 28.90
C ASN A 236 20.84 -0.34 30.43
N GLY A 237 21.16 -1.40 31.18
CA GLY A 237 21.11 -1.39 32.66
C GLY A 237 19.68 -1.28 33.21
N GLY A 238 18.71 -1.82 32.48
CA GLY A 238 17.29 -1.81 32.81
C GLY A 238 16.54 -0.54 32.44
N LYS A 239 17.15 0.32 31.63
CA LYS A 239 16.49 1.50 31.07
C LYS A 239 15.68 1.15 29.81
N GLY A 240 16.05 0.15 29.03
CA GLY A 240 15.44 -0.04 27.71
C GLY A 240 16.07 0.88 26.66
N GLN A 241 15.31 1.29 25.66
CA GLN A 241 15.74 2.04 24.46
C GLN A 241 15.40 3.53 24.56
N GLN A 242 15.99 4.35 23.69
CA GLN A 242 15.84 5.80 23.74
C GLN A 242 14.59 6.24 22.97
N LEU A 243 13.58 6.68 23.72
CA LEU A 243 12.29 7.07 23.15
C LEU A 243 12.24 8.54 22.78
N GLU A 244 12.81 9.39 23.63
CA GLU A 244 12.75 10.84 23.47
C GLU A 244 14.04 11.49 23.96
N PHE A 245 14.43 12.56 23.29
CA PHE A 245 15.52 13.44 23.66
C PHE A 245 14.96 14.80 24.02
N GLU A 246 15.29 15.28 25.21
CA GLU A 246 15.10 16.66 25.60
C GLU A 246 16.34 17.44 25.16
N LEU A 247 16.14 18.36 24.22
CA LEU A 247 17.19 19.14 23.57
C LEU A 247 17.18 20.57 24.09
N TYR A 248 18.34 21.05 24.54
CA TYR A 248 18.52 22.39 25.05
C TYR A 248 19.38 23.23 24.10
N PRO A 249 19.03 24.50 23.83
CA PRO A 249 19.79 25.32 22.88
C PRO A 249 21.23 25.52 23.33
N LEU A 250 22.20 25.30 22.44
CA LEU A 250 23.62 25.54 22.74
C LEU A 250 23.89 26.99 23.14
N LYS A 251 23.11 27.93 22.58
CA LYS A 251 23.17 29.34 22.95
C LYS A 251 22.95 29.55 24.46
N ARG A 252 21.97 28.85 25.04
CA ARG A 252 21.68 28.93 26.47
C ARG A 252 22.74 28.24 27.31
N MET A 253 23.29 27.12 26.84
CA MET A 253 24.41 26.47 27.54
C MET A 253 25.63 27.40 27.60
N ALA A 254 25.93 28.11 26.51
CA ALA A 254 27.01 29.09 26.49
C ALA A 254 26.80 30.22 27.51
N GLU A 255 25.57 30.76 27.60
CA GLU A 255 25.19 31.75 28.61
C GLU A 255 25.39 31.22 30.05
N ILE A 256 24.96 29.98 30.33
CA ILE A 256 25.13 29.31 31.63
C ILE A 256 26.62 29.15 31.99
N PHE A 257 27.43 28.72 31.01
CA PHE A 257 28.88 28.56 31.20
C PHE A 257 29.66 29.86 31.07
N LYS A 258 28.99 31.01 30.87
CA LYS A 258 29.64 32.31 30.64
C LYS A 258 30.69 32.26 29.54
N HIS A 259 30.40 31.50 28.49
CA HIS A 259 31.24 31.35 27.31
C HIS A 259 30.70 32.17 26.15
N GLU A 260 31.60 32.89 25.46
CA GLU A 260 31.22 33.69 24.31
C GLU A 260 31.02 32.81 23.07
N LEU A 261 29.88 32.97 22.40
CA LEU A 261 29.61 32.26 21.15
C LEU A 261 30.25 33.00 19.98
N ARG A 262 31.10 32.29 19.23
CA ARG A 262 31.71 32.80 18.00
C ARG A 262 30.87 32.53 16.75
N ILE A 263 29.85 31.68 16.87
CA ILE A 263 29.04 31.21 15.75
C ILE A 263 27.57 31.54 16.01
N GLU A 264 26.99 32.33 15.10
CA GLU A 264 25.57 32.59 15.08
C GLU A 264 24.82 31.41 14.45
N ARG A 265 23.74 30.98 15.11
CA ARG A 265 22.93 29.84 14.71
C ARG A 265 21.50 30.30 14.48
N MET A 266 21.15 30.51 13.21
CA MET A 266 19.79 30.85 12.84
C MET A 266 18.90 29.61 12.86
N ILE A 267 17.75 29.74 13.54
CA ILE A 267 16.74 28.68 13.64
C ILE A 267 15.40 29.36 13.43
N LYS A 268 14.78 29.12 12.27
CA LYS A 268 13.41 29.53 11.99
C LYS A 268 12.50 28.31 12.06
N GLU A 269 11.36 28.47 12.73
CA GLU A 269 10.29 27.49 12.69
C GLU A 269 9.47 27.66 11.41
N VAL A 270 8.89 26.56 10.94
CA VAL A 270 7.99 26.57 9.79
C VAL A 270 6.55 26.72 10.27
N THR A 271 5.76 27.54 9.59
CA THR A 271 4.36 27.76 9.94
C THR A 271 3.50 26.49 9.84
N ASN A 272 2.49 26.40 10.71
CA ASN A 272 1.50 25.30 10.68
C ASN A 272 0.76 25.19 9.34
N LEU A 273 0.64 26.30 8.59
CA LEU A 273 0.05 26.30 7.26
C LEU A 273 0.85 25.41 6.31
N ILE A 274 2.17 25.60 6.23
CA ILE A 274 3.06 24.79 5.40
C ILE A 274 3.06 23.34 5.85
N ILE A 275 3.09 23.11 7.17
CA ILE A 275 3.04 21.75 7.74
C ILE A 275 1.81 21.00 7.23
N ASN A 276 0.62 21.58 7.38
CA ASN A 276 -0.63 20.96 6.94
C ASN A 276 -0.67 20.75 5.42
N ARG A 277 -0.08 21.66 4.63
CA ARG A 277 -0.02 21.52 3.17
C ARG A 277 0.88 20.35 2.75
N ILE A 278 2.03 20.18 3.39
CA ILE A 278 2.94 19.05 3.14
C ILE A 278 2.26 17.74 3.54
N GLU A 279 1.66 17.67 4.73
CA GLU A 279 0.90 16.49 5.18
C GLU A 279 -0.16 16.09 4.13
N ASN A 280 -0.94 17.05 3.64
CA ASN A 280 -1.98 16.79 2.62
C ASN A 280 -1.41 16.30 1.29
N ILE A 281 -0.24 16.80 0.86
CA ILE A 281 0.43 16.33 -0.36
C ILE A 281 0.85 14.86 -0.22
N PHE A 282 1.45 14.47 0.90
CA PHE A 282 1.85 13.07 1.10
C PHE A 282 0.65 12.13 1.21
N GLU A 283 -0.45 12.55 1.84
CA GLU A 283 -1.69 11.77 1.83
C GLU A 283 -2.25 11.59 0.40
N GLN A 284 -2.18 12.63 -0.44
CA GLN A 284 -2.55 12.53 -1.85
C GLN A 284 -1.63 11.58 -2.64
N ILE A 285 -0.32 11.59 -2.38
CA ILE A 285 0.64 10.64 -2.98
C ILE A 285 0.27 9.20 -2.59
N ILE A 286 0.00 8.96 -1.30
CA ILE A 286 -0.44 7.65 -0.79
C ILE A 286 -1.73 7.21 -1.48
N GLN A 287 -2.70 8.12 -1.63
CA GLN A 287 -3.94 7.83 -2.36
C GLN A 287 -3.68 7.48 -3.83
N GLY A 288 -2.81 8.23 -4.51
CA GLY A 288 -2.40 7.93 -5.88
C GLY A 288 -1.76 6.54 -6.00
N LYS A 289 -0.86 6.19 -5.08
CA LYS A 289 -0.26 4.84 -4.99
C LYS A 289 -1.31 3.75 -4.81
N ARG A 290 -2.31 3.96 -3.94
CA ARG A 290 -3.44 3.02 -3.78
C ARG A 290 -4.16 2.79 -5.09
N MET A 291 -4.53 3.86 -5.79
CA MET A 291 -5.22 3.75 -7.08
C MET A 291 -4.38 3.00 -8.13
N MET A 292 -3.09 3.30 -8.22
CA MET A 292 -2.18 2.61 -9.14
C MET A 292 -2.03 1.13 -8.82
N ASN A 293 -1.81 0.80 -7.55
CA ASN A 293 -1.64 -0.60 -7.11
C ASN A 293 -2.93 -1.40 -7.27
N ASP A 294 -4.09 -0.79 -7.03
CA ASP A 294 -5.38 -1.42 -7.25
C ASP A 294 -5.63 -1.69 -8.74
N PHE A 295 -5.21 -0.78 -9.62
CA PHE A 295 -5.26 -0.98 -11.06
C PHE A 295 -4.34 -2.14 -11.51
N LEU A 296 -3.11 -2.18 -11.03
CA LEU A 296 -2.18 -3.29 -11.29
C LEU A 296 -2.71 -4.64 -10.78
N ALA A 297 -3.28 -4.67 -9.58
CA ALA A 297 -3.87 -5.88 -9.01
C ALA A 297 -5.10 -6.39 -9.80
N LYS A 298 -5.79 -5.51 -10.52
CA LYS A 298 -6.83 -5.92 -11.48
C LYS A 298 -6.25 -6.53 -12.75
N ILE A 299 -5.10 -6.03 -13.21
CA ILE A 299 -4.44 -6.49 -14.44
C ILE A 299 -3.69 -7.81 -14.22
N GLU A 300 -3.13 -8.03 -13.04
CA GLU A 300 -2.25 -9.17 -12.71
C GLU A 300 -2.78 -10.55 -13.16
N PRO A 301 -4.05 -10.94 -12.90
CA PRO A 301 -4.57 -12.22 -13.37
C PRO A 301 -4.67 -12.32 -14.90
N TRP A 302 -4.77 -11.18 -15.59
CA TRP A 302 -5.01 -11.07 -17.02
C TRP A 302 -3.74 -10.87 -17.84
N GLN A 303 -2.56 -10.82 -17.21
CA GLN A 303 -1.29 -10.50 -17.89
C GLN A 303 -0.98 -11.41 -19.08
N GLY A 304 -1.45 -12.65 -19.06
CA GLY A 304 -1.29 -13.60 -20.16
C GLY A 304 -2.31 -13.46 -21.31
N TRP A 305 -3.32 -12.61 -21.17
CA TRP A 305 -4.48 -12.50 -22.07
C TRP A 305 -4.68 -11.10 -22.63
N ILE A 306 -3.76 -10.18 -22.36
CA ILE A 306 -3.70 -8.83 -22.91
C ILE A 306 -2.29 -8.56 -23.45
N SER A 307 -2.12 -7.51 -24.25
CA SER A 307 -0.81 -7.19 -24.83
C SER A 307 0.23 -6.90 -23.74
N PRO A 308 1.44 -7.49 -23.81
CA PRO A 308 2.56 -7.16 -22.92
C PRO A 308 2.89 -5.67 -22.87
N ASP A 309 2.84 -4.98 -24.02
CA ASP A 309 3.14 -3.55 -24.14
C ASP A 309 2.23 -2.69 -23.24
N TRP A 310 0.98 -3.14 -23.04
CA TRP A 310 0.02 -2.43 -22.21
C TRP A 310 0.36 -2.56 -20.73
N ILE A 311 0.86 -3.73 -20.31
CA ILE A 311 1.28 -3.99 -18.94
C ILE A 311 2.56 -3.20 -18.64
N GLU A 312 3.51 -3.19 -19.59
CA GLU A 312 4.77 -2.45 -19.49
C GLU A 312 4.52 -0.96 -19.21
N VAL A 313 3.61 -0.32 -19.96
CA VAL A 313 3.25 1.11 -19.75
C VAL A 313 2.79 1.40 -18.31
N ILE A 314 2.01 0.50 -17.70
CA ILE A 314 1.51 0.69 -16.33
C ILE A 314 2.62 0.44 -15.30
N CYS A 315 3.41 -0.61 -15.49
CA CYS A 315 4.55 -0.94 -14.64
C CYS A 315 5.61 0.17 -14.66
N ASP A 316 5.96 0.68 -15.83
CA ASP A 316 6.90 1.79 -16.01
C ASP A 316 6.40 3.05 -15.32
N LYS A 317 5.10 3.35 -15.43
CA LYS A 317 4.51 4.47 -14.70
C LYS A 317 4.63 4.28 -13.19
N GLN A 318 4.36 3.10 -12.67
CA GLN A 318 4.50 2.81 -11.23
C GLN A 318 5.95 3.02 -10.78
N ALA A 319 6.93 2.49 -11.53
CA ALA A 319 8.35 2.65 -11.24
C ALA A 319 8.79 4.14 -11.28
N ALA A 320 8.33 4.89 -12.29
CA ALA A 320 8.61 6.31 -12.42
C ALA A 320 8.06 7.13 -11.23
N LEU A 321 6.88 6.78 -10.71
CA LEU A 321 6.29 7.46 -9.55
C LEU A 321 7.13 7.28 -8.28
N VAL A 322 7.80 6.12 -8.10
CA VAL A 322 8.71 5.91 -6.97
C VAL A 322 9.91 6.87 -7.05
N GLY A 323 10.48 7.04 -8.25
CA GLY A 323 11.58 7.98 -8.48
C GLY A 323 11.16 9.44 -8.25
N GLU A 324 9.99 9.84 -8.76
CA GLU A 324 9.47 11.20 -8.60
C GLU A 324 9.09 11.55 -7.16
N GLU A 325 8.60 10.59 -6.38
CA GLU A 325 8.38 10.77 -4.94
C GLU A 325 9.69 11.06 -4.21
N LEU A 326 10.74 10.25 -4.46
CA LEU A 326 12.06 10.48 -3.87
C LEU A 326 12.62 11.86 -4.25
N ARG A 327 12.47 12.25 -5.53
CA ARG A 327 12.88 13.60 -5.99
C ARG A 327 12.12 14.70 -5.26
N THR A 328 10.82 14.53 -5.08
CA THR A 328 9.95 15.47 -4.34
C THR A 328 10.38 15.57 -2.88
N GLN A 329 10.66 14.43 -2.22
CA GLN A 329 11.18 14.39 -0.85
C GLN A 329 12.51 15.14 -0.73
N CYS A 330 13.46 14.90 -1.64
CA CYS A 330 14.74 15.62 -1.64
C CYS A 330 14.56 17.14 -1.80
N GLN A 331 13.69 17.58 -2.72
CA GLN A 331 13.41 19.01 -2.91
C GLN A 331 12.80 19.64 -1.65
N LEU A 332 11.84 18.96 -1.02
CA LEU A 332 11.24 19.39 0.23
C LEU A 332 12.27 19.44 1.36
N ALA A 333 13.14 18.43 1.49
CA ALA A 333 14.18 18.35 2.51
C ALA A 333 15.17 19.52 2.39
N THR A 334 15.70 19.77 1.20
CA THR A 334 16.64 20.86 0.95
C THR A 334 16.02 22.22 1.27
N LEU A 335 14.81 22.47 0.78
CA LEU A 335 14.15 23.77 1.00
C LEU A 335 13.74 23.96 2.46
N LEU A 336 13.30 22.88 3.13
CA LEU A 336 12.99 22.90 4.56
C LEU A 336 14.22 23.26 5.39
N GLU A 337 15.38 22.67 5.08
CA GLU A 337 16.65 23.01 5.73
C GLU A 337 17.02 24.47 5.50
N GLN A 338 16.97 24.96 4.26
CA GLN A 338 17.27 26.36 3.92
C GLN A 338 16.37 27.34 4.67
N ILE A 339 15.06 27.06 4.76
CA ILE A 339 14.11 27.89 5.53
C ILE A 339 14.47 27.89 7.01
N ARG A 340 14.75 26.71 7.60
CA ARG A 340 15.13 26.58 9.01
C ARG A 340 16.45 27.28 9.34
N CYS A 341 17.39 27.30 8.40
CA CYS A 341 18.63 28.09 8.45
C CYS A 341 18.41 29.59 8.18
N GLY A 342 17.21 29.99 7.77
CA GLY A 342 16.85 31.34 7.36
C GLY A 342 17.50 31.83 6.07
N GLN A 343 17.99 30.89 5.25
CA GLN A 343 18.59 31.13 3.93
C GLN A 343 17.55 31.25 2.81
N ALA A 344 16.33 30.74 3.03
CA ALA A 344 15.21 30.84 2.11
C ALA A 344 13.94 31.35 2.83
N ASP A 345 13.00 31.88 2.06
CA ASP A 345 11.71 32.33 2.58
C ASP A 345 10.63 31.23 2.45
N GLU A 346 9.67 31.23 3.37
CA GLU A 346 8.53 30.30 3.33
C GLU A 346 7.73 30.38 2.02
N LYS A 347 7.72 31.53 1.33
CA LYS A 347 7.09 31.70 0.02
C LYS A 347 7.65 30.75 -1.03
N GLU A 348 8.93 30.41 -0.98
CA GLU A 348 9.53 29.45 -1.91
C GLU A 348 8.93 28.05 -1.71
N MET A 349 8.70 27.65 -0.45
CA MET A 349 8.02 26.39 -0.15
C MET A 349 6.56 26.43 -0.63
N VAL A 350 5.85 27.55 -0.42
CA VAL A 350 4.50 27.72 -0.97
C VAL A 350 4.46 27.51 -2.47
N GLN A 351 5.40 28.10 -3.22
CA GLN A 351 5.50 27.94 -4.68
C GLN A 351 5.78 26.48 -5.08
N LEU A 352 6.68 25.79 -4.38
CA LEU A 352 6.97 24.37 -4.63
C LEU A 352 5.70 23.52 -4.43
N LEU A 353 4.95 23.75 -3.36
CA LEU A 353 3.72 23.01 -3.05
C LEU A 353 2.56 23.36 -4.01
N ASP A 354 2.50 24.59 -4.54
CA ASP A 354 1.54 24.98 -5.58
C ASP A 354 1.84 24.22 -6.88
N ASN A 355 3.11 24.26 -7.33
CA ASN A 355 3.55 23.55 -8.53
C ASN A 355 3.35 22.03 -8.44
N PHE A 356 3.44 21.46 -7.23
CA PHE A 356 3.22 20.03 -7.02
C PHE A 356 1.87 19.57 -7.55
N ASN A 357 0.79 20.27 -7.21
CA ASN A 357 -0.56 19.83 -7.57
C ASN A 357 -0.79 19.82 -9.08
N ASP A 358 -0.23 20.81 -9.78
CA ASP A 358 -0.48 21.04 -11.21
C ASP A 358 0.47 20.27 -12.13
N GLN A 359 1.72 20.06 -11.69
CA GLN A 359 2.80 19.61 -12.57
C GLN A 359 3.46 18.31 -12.13
N ASN A 360 3.39 17.94 -10.85
CA ASN A 360 4.13 16.78 -10.37
C ASN A 360 3.45 15.47 -10.80
N PRO A 361 4.19 14.48 -11.35
CA PRO A 361 3.64 13.19 -11.74
C PRO A 361 3.00 12.40 -10.59
N CYS A 362 3.47 12.61 -9.35
CA CYS A 362 2.95 11.99 -8.13
C CYS A 362 1.70 12.68 -7.58
N SER A 363 1.28 13.82 -8.15
CA SER A 363 0.03 14.45 -7.73
C SER A 363 -1.15 13.52 -8.01
N LEU A 364 -2.15 13.56 -7.13
CA LEU A 364 -3.34 12.72 -7.28
C LEU A 364 -4.04 12.98 -8.62
N MET A 365 -4.03 14.22 -9.10
CA MET A 365 -4.60 14.60 -10.40
C MET A 365 -3.85 13.98 -11.57
N SER A 366 -2.51 13.98 -11.53
CA SER A 366 -1.67 13.33 -12.55
C SER A 366 -1.91 11.83 -12.61
N VAL A 367 -1.98 11.15 -11.46
CA VAL A 367 -2.27 9.72 -11.39
C VAL A 367 -3.69 9.41 -11.90
N LYS A 368 -4.69 10.18 -11.48
CA LYS A 368 -6.07 10.02 -11.97
C LYS A 368 -6.18 10.20 -13.47
N ARG A 369 -5.48 11.17 -14.04
CA ARG A 369 -5.46 11.43 -15.49
C ARG A 369 -4.85 10.24 -16.22
N PHE A 370 -3.69 9.76 -15.78
CA PHE A 370 -3.03 8.60 -16.38
C PHE A 370 -3.93 7.34 -16.32
N LEU A 371 -4.56 7.07 -15.19
CA LEU A 371 -5.47 5.91 -15.07
C LEU A 371 -6.71 6.07 -15.96
N LYS A 372 -7.21 7.29 -16.16
CA LYS A 372 -8.32 7.57 -17.08
C LYS A 372 -7.92 7.35 -18.54
N GLU A 373 -6.72 7.79 -18.93
CA GLU A 373 -6.16 7.58 -20.27
C GLU A 373 -5.94 6.09 -20.57
N ASN A 374 -5.74 5.26 -19.54
CA ASN A 374 -5.57 3.81 -19.65
C ASN A 374 -6.82 3.01 -19.25
N ALA A 375 -7.98 3.67 -19.11
CA ALA A 375 -9.23 3.01 -18.69
C ALA A 375 -9.73 1.95 -19.69
N TRP A 376 -9.28 2.00 -20.93
CA TRP A 376 -9.59 1.02 -21.96
C TRP A 376 -9.02 -0.38 -21.62
N ILE A 377 -7.95 -0.48 -20.81
CA ILE A 377 -7.45 -1.77 -20.29
C ILE A 377 -8.48 -2.40 -19.35
N ASP A 378 -9.10 -1.61 -18.47
CA ASP A 378 -10.17 -2.08 -17.58
C ASP A 378 -11.43 -2.47 -18.37
N ALA A 379 -11.75 -1.72 -19.44
CA ALA A 379 -12.81 -2.09 -20.37
C ALA A 379 -12.52 -3.42 -21.06
N LYS A 380 -11.28 -3.63 -21.52
CA LYS A 380 -10.84 -4.89 -22.11
C LYS A 380 -10.98 -6.06 -21.15
N ILE A 381 -10.46 -5.91 -19.93
CA ILE A 381 -10.60 -6.91 -18.87
C ILE A 381 -12.08 -7.20 -18.63
N THR A 382 -12.93 -6.18 -18.58
CA THR A 382 -14.38 -6.35 -18.41
C THR A 382 -15.00 -7.19 -19.54
N SER A 383 -14.58 -6.99 -20.79
CA SER A 383 -15.04 -7.77 -21.95
C SER A 383 -14.55 -9.21 -21.92
N LEU A 384 -13.27 -9.46 -21.59
CA LEU A 384 -12.73 -10.80 -21.44
C LEU A 384 -13.37 -11.55 -20.25
N SER A 385 -13.68 -10.83 -19.18
CA SER A 385 -14.37 -11.37 -18.00
C SER A 385 -15.78 -11.87 -18.28
N GLN A 386 -16.36 -11.56 -19.44
CA GLN A 386 -17.65 -12.15 -19.83
C GLN A 386 -17.55 -13.66 -19.98
N PHE A 387 -16.35 -14.20 -20.26
CA PHE A 387 -16.11 -15.62 -20.50
C PHE A 387 -15.73 -16.42 -19.26
N ASP A 388 -15.65 -15.78 -18.08
CA ASP A 388 -15.54 -16.47 -16.79
C ASP A 388 -16.82 -17.29 -16.54
N ARG A 389 -16.65 -18.58 -16.25
CA ARG A 389 -17.74 -19.56 -16.11
C ARG A 389 -17.93 -20.07 -14.70
N ARG A 390 -17.20 -19.51 -13.74
CA ARG A 390 -17.31 -19.95 -12.35
C ARG A 390 -18.77 -19.82 -11.88
N PRO A 391 -19.25 -20.82 -11.10
CA PRO A 391 -20.66 -20.92 -10.72
C PRO A 391 -21.12 -19.70 -9.91
N ALA A 392 -22.44 -19.48 -9.87
CA ALA A 392 -23.01 -18.29 -9.24
C ALA A 392 -22.68 -18.13 -7.74
N GLN A 393 -22.25 -19.19 -7.05
CA GLN A 393 -21.79 -19.12 -5.66
C GLN A 393 -20.43 -18.43 -5.51
N GLU A 394 -19.63 -18.35 -6.57
CA GLU A 394 -18.30 -17.69 -6.59
C GLU A 394 -18.39 -16.22 -7.05
N LYS A 395 -19.60 -15.66 -7.24
CA LYS A 395 -19.83 -14.28 -7.74
C LYS A 395 -19.15 -13.17 -6.94
N ASN A 396 -18.80 -13.42 -5.69
CA ASN A 396 -18.12 -12.44 -4.83
C ASN A 396 -16.60 -12.47 -5.00
N GLN A 397 -16.05 -13.37 -5.82
CA GLN A 397 -14.63 -13.38 -6.18
C GLN A 397 -14.36 -12.52 -7.43
N PRO A 398 -13.17 -11.92 -7.55
CA PRO A 398 -12.75 -11.22 -8.75
C PRO A 398 -12.79 -12.17 -9.94
N LYS A 399 -13.34 -11.70 -11.08
CA LYS A 399 -13.38 -12.50 -12.31
C LYS A 399 -11.99 -12.84 -12.82
N GLU A 400 -11.86 -14.01 -13.43
CA GLU A 400 -10.58 -14.56 -13.89
C GLU A 400 -10.66 -14.97 -15.37
N PRO A 401 -9.51 -15.02 -16.07
CA PRO A 401 -9.46 -15.51 -17.43
C PRO A 401 -9.84 -16.99 -17.49
N ASN A 402 -10.60 -17.34 -18.51
CA ASN A 402 -10.98 -18.72 -18.79
C ASN A 402 -10.08 -19.30 -19.91
N PRO A 403 -9.03 -20.07 -19.60
CA PRO A 403 -8.11 -20.60 -20.61
C PRO A 403 -8.76 -21.63 -21.55
N ASP A 404 -9.87 -22.26 -21.14
CA ASP A 404 -10.63 -23.18 -22.00
C ASP A 404 -11.45 -22.43 -23.06
N MET A 405 -11.66 -21.13 -22.87
CA MET A 405 -12.44 -20.29 -23.78
C MET A 405 -11.55 -19.31 -24.54
N LEU A 406 -10.70 -18.58 -23.82
CA LEU A 406 -9.80 -17.57 -24.34
C LEU A 406 -8.50 -18.23 -24.83
N LEU A 407 -8.22 -18.15 -26.12
CA LEU A 407 -6.96 -18.66 -26.65
C LEU A 407 -5.81 -17.74 -26.23
N LYS A 408 -4.88 -18.31 -25.45
CA LYS A 408 -3.69 -17.64 -24.91
C LYS A 408 -2.49 -17.64 -25.86
N HIS A 409 -2.37 -18.68 -26.69
CA HIS A 409 -1.36 -18.76 -27.74
C HIS A 409 -1.99 -19.28 -29.04
N LEU A 410 -1.87 -18.51 -30.13
CA LEU A 410 -2.36 -18.87 -31.45
C LEU A 410 -1.41 -18.34 -32.52
N THR A 411 -0.88 -19.23 -33.35
CA THR A 411 0.00 -18.88 -34.48
C THR A 411 -0.73 -18.87 -35.82
N SER A 412 -1.72 -19.74 -35.99
CA SER A 412 -2.50 -19.88 -37.22
C SER A 412 -3.92 -20.36 -36.91
N ILE A 413 -4.91 -19.64 -37.42
CA ILE A 413 -6.33 -20.02 -37.29
C ILE A 413 -6.59 -21.34 -38.04
N ASN A 414 -5.97 -21.53 -39.20
CA ASN A 414 -6.15 -22.73 -40.02
C ASN A 414 -5.56 -23.96 -39.33
N ASP A 415 -4.35 -23.85 -38.78
CA ASP A 415 -3.72 -24.98 -38.08
C ASP A 415 -4.52 -25.36 -36.83
N PHE A 416 -5.05 -24.37 -36.11
CA PHE A 416 -5.96 -24.62 -35.01
C PHE A 416 -7.20 -25.40 -35.46
N ILE A 417 -7.85 -24.99 -36.56
CA ILE A 417 -9.03 -25.69 -37.11
C ILE A 417 -8.67 -27.12 -37.53
N LEU A 418 -7.51 -27.32 -38.17
CA LEU A 418 -7.05 -28.64 -38.62
C LEU A 418 -6.72 -29.59 -37.46
N ASN A 419 -6.19 -29.06 -36.35
CA ASN A 419 -5.96 -29.85 -35.13
C ASN A 419 -7.26 -30.39 -34.51
N TYR A 420 -8.40 -29.77 -34.82
CA TYR A 420 -9.72 -30.19 -34.40
C TYR A 420 -10.57 -30.66 -35.60
N TYR A 421 -9.96 -31.38 -36.54
CA TYR A 421 -10.58 -31.81 -37.80
C TYR A 421 -11.93 -32.54 -37.61
N ASP A 422 -12.02 -33.44 -36.64
CA ASP A 422 -13.22 -34.25 -36.37
C ASP A 422 -14.30 -33.51 -35.55
N ASN A 423 -14.05 -32.25 -35.21
CA ASN A 423 -14.92 -31.43 -34.39
C ASN A 423 -15.61 -30.34 -35.23
N ASP A 424 -16.78 -29.90 -34.76
CA ASP A 424 -17.39 -28.65 -35.18
C ASP A 424 -16.79 -27.52 -34.34
N VAL A 425 -16.06 -26.60 -34.97
CA VAL A 425 -15.28 -25.55 -34.30
C VAL A 425 -15.97 -24.20 -34.47
N TYR A 426 -16.28 -23.53 -33.37
CA TYR A 426 -16.84 -22.18 -33.33
C TYR A 426 -15.83 -21.21 -32.70
N LEU A 427 -15.41 -20.22 -33.48
CA LEU A 427 -14.42 -19.22 -33.09
C LEU A 427 -15.08 -17.83 -33.04
N LEU A 428 -15.20 -17.25 -31.86
CA LEU A 428 -15.61 -15.86 -31.70
C LEU A 428 -14.39 -14.96 -31.83
N HIS A 429 -14.37 -14.13 -32.85
CA HIS A 429 -13.31 -13.14 -33.07
C HIS A 429 -13.67 -11.82 -32.41
N ILE A 430 -12.74 -11.29 -31.61
CA ILE A 430 -12.93 -10.06 -30.82
C ILE A 430 -11.72 -9.15 -30.97
N SER A 431 -11.94 -7.85 -30.75
CA SER A 431 -10.91 -6.81 -30.62
C SER A 431 -11.56 -5.61 -29.93
N THR A 432 -10.76 -4.85 -29.17
CA THR A 432 -11.20 -3.66 -28.44
C THR A 432 -11.75 -2.61 -29.41
N ASP A 433 -11.04 -2.35 -30.51
CA ASP A 433 -11.46 -1.40 -31.54
C ASP A 433 -12.78 -1.80 -32.22
N TRP A 434 -13.07 -3.10 -32.37
CA TRP A 434 -14.35 -3.55 -32.94
C TRP A 434 -15.52 -3.36 -31.98
N GLU A 435 -15.29 -3.59 -30.69
CA GLU A 435 -16.28 -3.36 -29.65
C GLU A 435 -16.61 -1.87 -29.54
N GLU A 436 -15.59 -1.00 -29.57
CA GLU A 436 -15.78 0.45 -29.52
C GLU A 436 -16.54 0.98 -30.74
N ARG A 437 -16.17 0.52 -31.95
CA ARG A 437 -16.85 0.92 -33.19
C ARG A 437 -18.30 0.42 -33.28
N ASN A 438 -18.61 -0.77 -32.72
CA ASN A 438 -19.96 -1.32 -32.77
C ASN A 438 -20.30 -2.23 -31.57
N ARG A 439 -20.55 -1.59 -30.42
CA ARG A 439 -20.91 -2.27 -29.17
C ARG A 439 -22.19 -3.11 -29.27
N ALA A 440 -23.14 -2.69 -30.09
CA ALA A 440 -24.37 -3.45 -30.33
C ALA A 440 -24.09 -4.79 -31.02
N ASN A 441 -23.19 -4.80 -32.02
CA ASN A 441 -22.75 -6.03 -32.65
C ASN A 441 -21.98 -6.92 -31.68
N TRP A 442 -21.09 -6.36 -30.86
CA TRP A 442 -20.39 -7.12 -29.82
C TRP A 442 -21.35 -7.92 -28.92
N TYR A 443 -22.31 -7.26 -28.29
CA TYR A 443 -23.29 -7.94 -27.42
C TYR A 443 -24.17 -8.92 -28.19
N LYS A 444 -24.50 -8.63 -29.45
CA LYS A 444 -25.24 -9.55 -30.32
C LYS A 444 -24.44 -10.83 -30.57
N GLN A 445 -23.18 -10.72 -30.97
CA GLN A 445 -22.32 -11.88 -31.23
C GLN A 445 -22.06 -12.67 -29.94
N LEU A 446 -21.78 -11.99 -28.81
CA LEU A 446 -21.60 -12.63 -27.52
C LEU A 446 -22.83 -13.46 -27.11
N ARG A 447 -24.04 -12.90 -27.27
CA ARG A 447 -25.29 -13.61 -27.00
C ARG A 447 -25.50 -14.80 -27.94
N CYS A 448 -25.24 -14.61 -29.23
CA CYS A 448 -25.31 -15.70 -30.22
C CYS A 448 -24.35 -16.84 -29.88
N PHE A 449 -23.11 -16.51 -29.51
CA PHE A 449 -22.09 -17.47 -29.11
C PHE A 449 -22.54 -18.30 -27.91
N TYR A 450 -23.08 -17.67 -26.86
CA TYR A 450 -23.63 -18.39 -25.71
C TYR A 450 -24.84 -19.26 -26.04
N ASN A 451 -25.72 -18.80 -26.92
CA ASN A 451 -26.88 -19.59 -27.34
C ASN A 451 -26.45 -20.83 -28.14
N LEU A 452 -25.49 -20.70 -29.04
CA LEU A 452 -24.94 -21.82 -29.81
C LEU A 452 -24.32 -22.87 -28.89
N GLN A 453 -23.59 -22.41 -27.87
CA GLN A 453 -23.00 -23.31 -26.90
C GLN A 453 -24.03 -24.06 -26.08
N LYS A 454 -25.03 -23.37 -25.53
CA LYS A 454 -26.12 -24.03 -24.78
C LYS A 454 -26.88 -25.04 -25.64
N ALA A 455 -27.06 -24.74 -26.92
CA ALA A 455 -27.68 -25.67 -27.87
C ALA A 455 -26.79 -26.88 -28.17
N ALA A 456 -25.46 -26.72 -28.21
CA ALA A 456 -24.53 -27.83 -28.39
C ALA A 456 -24.48 -28.74 -27.15
N GLU A 457 -24.54 -28.17 -25.94
CA GLU A 457 -24.54 -28.90 -24.67
C GLU A 457 -25.79 -29.77 -24.48
N SER A 458 -26.93 -29.40 -25.07
CA SER A 458 -28.20 -30.15 -24.96
C SER A 458 -28.32 -31.33 -25.93
N ILE A 459 -27.37 -31.50 -26.85
CA ILE A 459 -27.36 -32.57 -27.86
C ILE A 459 -26.31 -33.62 -27.46
N ALA A 460 -26.61 -34.92 -27.64
CA ALA A 460 -25.72 -36.03 -27.30
C ALA A 460 -24.34 -36.01 -28.01
N GLU A 461 -24.17 -35.15 -29.02
CA GLU A 461 -22.92 -34.89 -29.74
C GLU A 461 -22.04 -33.80 -29.10
N ALA A 462 -22.37 -33.29 -27.90
CA ALA A 462 -21.59 -32.26 -27.19
C ALA A 462 -20.07 -32.53 -27.12
N LYS A 463 -19.65 -33.79 -27.16
CA LYS A 463 -18.23 -34.21 -27.19
C LYS A 463 -17.48 -33.86 -28.49
N LYS A 464 -18.15 -33.41 -29.54
CA LYS A 464 -17.55 -33.07 -30.85
C LYS A 464 -17.54 -31.57 -31.16
N THR A 465 -17.98 -30.70 -30.26
CA THR A 465 -18.04 -29.25 -30.55
C THR A 465 -17.02 -28.47 -29.71
N ILE A 466 -16.24 -27.60 -30.35
CA ILE A 466 -15.21 -26.77 -29.71
C ILE A 466 -15.62 -25.30 -29.83
N PHE A 467 -15.67 -24.59 -28.70
CA PHE A 467 -15.91 -23.15 -28.65
C PHE A 467 -14.66 -22.45 -28.14
N ARG A 468 -14.17 -21.46 -28.89
CA ARG A 468 -13.03 -20.63 -28.50
C ARG A 468 -13.22 -19.17 -28.89
N VAL A 469 -12.48 -18.31 -28.23
CA VAL A 469 -12.42 -16.87 -28.47
C VAL A 469 -11.01 -16.51 -28.90
N ILE A 470 -10.92 -15.79 -30.02
CA ILE A 470 -9.68 -15.25 -30.56
C ILE A 470 -9.70 -13.76 -30.36
N ASP A 471 -8.72 -13.29 -29.61
CA ASP A 471 -8.51 -11.88 -29.35
C ASP A 471 -7.45 -11.31 -30.28
N HIS A 472 -7.87 -10.48 -31.23
CA HIS A 472 -6.99 -9.89 -32.23
C HIS A 472 -6.20 -8.68 -31.72
N ASP A 473 -6.35 -8.32 -30.44
CA ASP A 473 -5.45 -7.38 -29.76
C ASP A 473 -4.22 -8.09 -29.19
N LEU A 474 -4.30 -9.41 -28.95
CA LEU A 474 -3.18 -10.24 -28.49
C LEU A 474 -2.36 -10.81 -29.66
N TYR A 475 -2.96 -10.91 -30.85
CA TYR A 475 -2.34 -11.45 -32.05
C TYR A 475 -2.56 -10.53 -33.25
N THR A 476 -1.67 -9.55 -33.41
CA THR A 476 -1.76 -8.57 -34.51
C THR A 476 -1.43 -9.17 -35.88
N ASP A 477 -0.66 -10.24 -35.90
CA ASP A 477 -0.05 -10.79 -37.12
C ASP A 477 -0.81 -12.02 -37.68
N LEU A 478 -2.00 -12.33 -37.16
CA LEU A 478 -2.81 -13.43 -37.68
C LEU A 478 -3.34 -13.10 -39.08
N ASP A 479 -3.09 -14.00 -40.02
CA ASP A 479 -3.66 -13.94 -41.36
C ASP A 479 -5.20 -13.94 -41.33
N ALA A 480 -5.81 -13.22 -42.27
CA ALA A 480 -7.27 -13.16 -42.48
C ALA A 480 -8.09 -12.65 -41.26
N LYS A 481 -7.61 -11.57 -40.62
CA LYS A 481 -8.32 -10.82 -39.57
C LYS A 481 -9.67 -10.25 -40.09
N PRO A 482 -10.81 -10.50 -39.43
CA PRO A 482 -12.07 -9.85 -39.77
C PRO A 482 -12.03 -8.35 -39.48
N ASN A 483 -13.02 -7.59 -39.95
CA ASN A 483 -13.13 -6.15 -39.70
C ASN A 483 -14.11 -5.78 -38.57
N MET A 484 -14.74 -6.78 -37.94
CA MET A 484 -15.71 -6.63 -36.86
C MET A 484 -15.81 -7.92 -36.03
N CYS A 485 -16.42 -7.83 -34.85
CA CYS A 485 -16.72 -9.03 -34.06
C CYS A 485 -17.63 -9.98 -34.85
N VAL A 486 -17.24 -11.25 -34.95
CA VAL A 486 -17.93 -12.25 -35.77
C VAL A 486 -17.65 -13.66 -35.25
N ILE A 487 -18.58 -14.58 -35.47
CA ILE A 487 -18.41 -16.00 -35.18
C ILE A 487 -18.07 -16.74 -36.48
N TYR A 488 -16.94 -17.42 -36.51
CA TYR A 488 -16.58 -18.36 -37.56
C TYR A 488 -16.92 -19.78 -37.13
N HIS A 489 -17.41 -20.56 -38.10
CA HIS A 489 -17.70 -21.98 -37.93
C HIS A 489 -16.87 -22.78 -38.93
N ALA A 490 -16.22 -23.83 -38.45
CA ALA A 490 -15.48 -24.77 -39.28
C ALA A 490 -15.89 -26.21 -38.99
N ARG A 491 -15.94 -27.03 -40.04
CA ARG A 491 -16.29 -28.44 -39.97
C ARG A 491 -15.40 -29.24 -40.91
N ARG A 492 -14.82 -30.34 -40.42
CA ARG A 492 -13.89 -31.18 -41.21
C ARG A 492 -12.73 -30.37 -41.79
N GLY A 493 -12.12 -29.52 -40.97
CA GLY A 493 -10.99 -28.69 -41.38
C GLY A 493 -11.33 -27.50 -42.29
N ILE A 494 -12.60 -27.33 -42.69
CA ILE A 494 -13.00 -26.29 -43.65
C ILE A 494 -13.80 -25.20 -42.96
N LYS A 495 -13.31 -23.96 -43.04
CA LYS A 495 -14.05 -22.77 -42.60
C LYS A 495 -15.26 -22.52 -43.50
N SER A 496 -16.42 -22.30 -42.89
CA SER A 496 -17.64 -21.87 -43.59
C SER A 496 -17.39 -20.56 -44.34
N LYS A 497 -17.91 -20.46 -45.57
CA LYS A 497 -17.92 -19.20 -46.34
C LYS A 497 -18.90 -18.17 -45.79
N ASP A 498 -19.92 -18.63 -45.08
CA ASP A 498 -20.88 -17.77 -44.40
C ASP A 498 -20.36 -17.44 -43.00
N ASP A 499 -20.05 -16.16 -42.78
CA ASP A 499 -19.91 -15.59 -41.45
C ASP A 499 -21.22 -15.81 -40.71
N TYR A 500 -21.17 -16.43 -39.53
CA TYR A 500 -22.36 -16.70 -38.73
C TYR A 500 -22.88 -15.35 -38.16
N HIS A 501 -23.73 -14.68 -38.94
CA HIS A 501 -24.80 -13.73 -38.56
C HIS A 501 -24.53 -12.22 -38.57
N SER A 502 -24.84 -11.58 -39.71
CA SER A 502 -25.29 -10.18 -39.80
C SER A 502 -26.79 -10.00 -39.46
N SER A 503 -27.63 -11.05 -39.39
CA SER A 503 -29.08 -10.93 -39.10
C SER A 503 -29.63 -12.01 -38.13
N LEU A 504 -30.51 -11.59 -37.20
CA LEU A 504 -31.12 -12.39 -36.12
C LEU A 504 -32.01 -13.55 -36.61
N SER A 505 -32.50 -13.50 -37.86
CA SER A 505 -33.43 -14.49 -38.42
C SER A 505 -32.83 -15.88 -38.60
N LYS A 506 -31.49 -15.99 -38.73
CA LYS A 506 -30.81 -17.29 -38.90
C LYS A 506 -30.46 -18.00 -37.57
N CYS A 507 -30.41 -17.31 -36.43
CA CYS A 507 -30.19 -17.96 -35.12
C CYS A 507 -31.36 -18.85 -34.70
N ALA A 508 -32.60 -18.43 -34.99
CA ALA A 508 -33.79 -19.26 -34.83
C ALA A 508 -33.81 -20.44 -35.82
N PHE A 509 -33.15 -20.29 -36.98
CA PHE A 509 -33.11 -21.32 -38.02
C PHE A 509 -32.16 -22.47 -37.68
N VAL A 510 -31.07 -22.25 -36.94
CA VAL A 510 -30.13 -23.32 -36.53
C VAL A 510 -30.70 -24.13 -35.35
N SER A 511 -31.39 -23.49 -34.40
CA SER A 511 -32.16 -24.23 -33.39
C SER A 511 -33.28 -25.06 -34.05
N CYS A 512 -33.88 -24.55 -35.14
CA CYS A 512 -34.88 -25.27 -35.95
C CYS A 512 -34.30 -26.30 -36.94
N GLN A 513 -33.07 -26.15 -37.44
CA GLN A 513 -32.46 -27.10 -38.37
C GLN A 513 -31.78 -28.27 -37.66
N ALA A 514 -31.21 -28.03 -36.46
CA ALA A 514 -30.83 -29.12 -35.56
C ALA A 514 -32.02 -30.01 -35.21
N THR A 515 -33.23 -29.44 -35.10
CA THR A 515 -34.49 -30.20 -34.95
C THR A 515 -35.04 -30.74 -36.28
N ARG A 516 -34.91 -30.06 -37.42
CA ARG A 516 -35.41 -30.56 -38.73
C ARG A 516 -34.57 -31.67 -39.35
N GLY A 517 -33.26 -31.75 -39.05
CA GLY A 517 -32.44 -32.91 -39.42
C GLY A 517 -32.90 -34.22 -38.76
N ILE A 518 -33.67 -34.12 -37.67
CA ILE A 518 -34.23 -35.24 -36.91
C ILE A 518 -35.58 -35.69 -37.48
N ILE A 519 -36.42 -34.77 -37.97
CA ILE A 519 -37.75 -35.11 -38.52
C ILE A 519 -37.63 -35.91 -39.84
N ASN A 520 -36.62 -35.65 -40.67
CA ASN A 520 -36.43 -36.40 -41.92
C ASN A 520 -35.79 -37.79 -41.74
N ARG A 521 -35.33 -38.16 -40.53
CA ARG A 521 -34.76 -39.49 -40.24
C ARG A 521 -35.69 -40.41 -39.44
N LEU A 522 -36.85 -39.93 -39.00
CA LEU A 522 -37.87 -40.73 -38.35
C LEU A 522 -39.15 -40.67 -39.19
N GLN A 523 -39.32 -41.64 -40.10
CA GLN A 523 -40.63 -41.97 -40.66
C GLN A 523 -41.54 -42.43 -39.52
N ILE A 524 -42.25 -41.48 -38.89
CA ILE A 524 -43.36 -41.79 -38.00
C ILE A 524 -44.55 -40.99 -38.50
N LYS A 525 -45.43 -41.68 -39.24
CA LYS A 525 -46.80 -41.23 -39.49
C LYS A 525 -47.47 -41.06 -38.12
N LEU A 526 -47.98 -39.86 -37.84
CA LEU A 526 -48.98 -39.66 -36.80
C LEU A 526 -50.31 -39.23 -37.44
N PRO A 527 -51.45 -39.61 -36.85
CA PRO A 527 -52.75 -39.57 -37.49
C PRO A 527 -53.39 -38.18 -37.38
N THR A 528 -54.22 -37.87 -38.38
CA THR A 528 -55.20 -36.79 -38.36
C THR A 528 -56.22 -36.98 -37.24
N CYS A 529 -56.53 -35.91 -36.49
CA CYS A 529 -57.90 -35.57 -36.11
C CYS A 529 -57.99 -34.16 -35.46
N PHE A 530 -58.85 -33.35 -36.09
CA PHE A 530 -59.62 -32.16 -35.67
C PHE A 530 -58.98 -31.04 -34.85
#